data_AF-A0A090S2P8-F1
#
_entry.id   AF-A0A090S2P8-F1
#
_cell.length_a   1.000
_cell.length_b   1.000
_cell.length_c   1.000
_cell.angle_alpha   90.00
_cell.angle_beta   90.00
_cell.angle_gamma   90.00
#
_symmetry.space_group_name_H-M   'P 1'
#
loop_
_entity.id
_entity.type
_entity.pdbx_description
1 polymer ?
#
loop_
_entity_poly.entity_id
_entity_poly.type
_entity_poly.pdbx_seq_one_letter_code
_entity_poly.pdbx_strand_id
1 'polypeptide(L)'
;MSVENEALTLKKRFRGYFPVVVDVETAGFNASTDALLEICAITLKMDEEGNLQPATVMHYHIEPFEGANLEKEALEFNGIRDPFSPLRGAVSEQEALKEIYKVIRKEQKQHDCNRAIMVAHNANFDHSFVSAANERAKLKRVPFHPFATFDTATLSGLAFGQTVLAKACKVAGMEFDNKEAHSALYDTQKTAELFCRISTNGKLLVAGLLLTRTKNKQTQLLEIIMNPVVISVCIMLVLALMRVNVVVALTFSAIVGGVVSGMSLTDAVSAFEGGLGGGATIALSYAMLGTFAVAISKSGITDLLAQSVIKRIHGKESSAGSTGLKYAVLVALILVTMSSQNVIPVHIAFIPILIPPLLGVFAKLKLDRRLVACVLTFGLVTPYMVLPVGFGGIFLNNILLKNLHDNGLDSVTASQVPMAMLLPALGMITGLLLAIFFSYRKPREYAVTEMTQIDEEPSHINKKNIFIAIAGIIAALAVQLTSGSMIIGALAGFMVFTFGGVIAWKETQDVFTKGVHMMAMIGFIMISAAGFAAVMKQTGGVESLVEALSTSIGDNKPLAALLMLVVGLLVTMGIGSSFSTIPIIATIYVPLAIAFGFSPMATVALVGTAAALGDAGSPASDSTLVQLRV
;
A
#
# COMPACT_ATOMS: atom_id res chain seq x y z
N MET A 1 -2.18 -43.09 22.02
CA MET A 1 -2.11 -41.67 22.45
C MET A 1 -3.33 -40.97 21.90
N SER A 2 -4.13 -40.29 22.74
CA SER A 2 -5.21 -39.39 22.29
C SER A 2 -4.61 -38.20 21.52
N VAL A 3 -5.43 -37.50 20.71
CA VAL A 3 -5.01 -36.28 19.97
C VAL A 3 -4.50 -35.18 20.91
N GLU A 4 -4.96 -35.16 22.17
CA GLU A 4 -4.44 -34.29 23.24
C GLU A 4 -3.00 -34.64 23.66
N ASN A 5 -2.63 -35.92 23.71
CA ASN A 5 -1.29 -36.34 24.15
C ASN A 5 -0.18 -36.02 23.13
N GLU A 6 -0.48 -35.86 21.84
CA GLU A 6 0.54 -35.48 20.86
C GLU A 6 1.02 -34.03 21.02
N ALA A 7 0.15 -33.12 21.46
CA ALA A 7 0.45 -31.70 21.64
C ALA A 7 1.48 -31.41 22.74
N LEU A 8 1.72 -32.38 23.62
CA LEU A 8 2.57 -32.28 24.81
C LEU A 8 4.01 -32.77 24.56
N THR A 9 4.44 -32.87 23.29
CA THR A 9 5.81 -33.26 22.91
C THR A 9 6.68 -32.06 22.53
N LEU A 10 7.99 -32.13 22.78
CA LEU A 10 8.95 -31.10 22.36
C LEU A 10 8.89 -30.85 20.86
N LYS A 11 8.84 -31.93 20.06
CA LYS A 11 8.72 -31.86 18.60
C LYS A 11 7.52 -31.03 18.16
N LYS A 12 6.32 -31.27 18.69
CA LYS A 12 5.12 -30.55 18.25
C LYS A 12 5.13 -29.10 18.76
N ARG A 13 5.53 -28.88 20.02
CA ARG A 13 5.58 -27.55 20.65
C ARG A 13 6.53 -26.58 19.94
N PHE A 14 7.71 -27.05 19.56
CA PHE A 14 8.73 -26.23 18.92
C PHE A 14 8.86 -26.53 17.43
N ARG A 15 7.81 -27.07 16.79
CA ARG A 15 7.74 -27.34 15.34
C ARG A 15 8.96 -28.09 14.78
N GLY A 16 9.45 -29.08 15.54
CA GLY A 16 10.58 -29.92 15.20
C GLY A 16 11.94 -29.37 15.67
N TYR A 17 12.00 -28.24 16.38
CA TYR A 17 13.22 -27.75 17.00
C TYR A 17 13.43 -28.29 18.41
N PHE A 18 14.67 -28.62 18.77
CA PHE A 18 15.07 -29.05 20.11
C PHE A 18 15.72 -27.88 20.86
N PRO A 19 15.04 -27.29 21.85
CA PRO A 19 15.59 -26.15 22.58
C PRO A 19 16.75 -26.58 23.49
N VAL A 20 17.85 -25.85 23.41
CA VAL A 20 19.01 -26.00 24.30
C VAL A 20 19.38 -24.63 24.82
N VAL A 21 19.41 -24.48 26.14
CA VAL A 21 19.74 -23.24 26.81
C VAL A 21 21.25 -23.11 26.88
N VAL A 22 21.81 -21.98 26.48
CA VAL A 22 23.26 -21.76 26.42
C VAL A 22 23.57 -20.40 27.01
N ASP A 23 24.67 -20.33 27.74
CA ASP A 23 25.29 -19.09 28.20
C ASP A 23 26.81 -19.22 28.07
N VAL A 24 27.49 -18.11 27.80
CA VAL A 24 28.94 -18.06 27.63
C VAL A 24 29.58 -16.92 28.42
N GLU A 25 30.72 -17.22 29.05
CA GLU A 25 31.62 -16.17 29.56
C GLU A 25 32.76 -15.94 28.59
N THR A 26 33.09 -14.68 28.37
CA THR A 26 33.99 -14.26 27.29
C THR A 26 34.99 -13.21 27.78
N ALA A 27 36.10 -13.07 27.07
CA ALA A 27 37.16 -12.13 27.42
C ALA A 27 37.00 -10.73 26.78
N GLY A 28 35.79 -10.40 26.33
CA GLY A 28 35.44 -9.17 25.61
C GLY A 28 34.13 -9.34 24.84
N PHE A 29 33.74 -8.36 24.01
CA PHE A 29 32.44 -8.38 23.31
C PHE A 29 32.50 -8.79 21.83
N ASN A 30 33.70 -8.99 21.26
CA ASN A 30 33.90 -9.33 19.85
C ASN A 30 34.25 -10.81 19.67
N ALA A 31 33.28 -11.60 19.23
CA ALA A 31 33.40 -13.04 19.02
C ALA A 31 34.56 -13.48 18.09
N SER A 32 35.03 -12.59 17.20
CA SER A 32 36.12 -12.91 16.27
C SER A 32 37.49 -12.83 16.92
N THR A 33 37.67 -11.92 17.90
CA THR A 33 38.97 -11.59 18.48
C THR A 33 39.10 -12.02 19.93
N ASP A 34 38.01 -12.01 20.69
CA ASP A 34 38.02 -12.18 22.13
C ASP A 34 37.77 -13.65 22.49
N ALA A 35 38.45 -14.14 23.52
CA ALA A 35 38.38 -15.55 23.90
C ALA A 35 36.99 -15.95 24.45
N LEU A 36 36.49 -17.11 24.04
CA LEU A 36 35.46 -17.84 24.79
C LEU A 36 36.15 -18.46 26.01
N LEU A 37 35.71 -18.10 27.20
CA LEU A 37 36.30 -18.55 28.45
C LEU A 37 35.47 -19.67 29.06
N GLU A 38 34.15 -19.56 29.09
CA GLU A 38 33.31 -20.59 29.71
C GLU A 38 32.07 -20.82 28.86
N ILE A 39 31.58 -22.05 28.83
CA ILE A 39 30.32 -22.38 28.18
C ILE A 39 29.54 -23.36 29.03
N CYS A 40 28.25 -23.08 29.19
CA CYS A 40 27.30 -24.03 29.72
C CYS A 40 26.16 -24.22 28.72
N ALA A 41 25.72 -25.47 28.58
CA ALA A 41 24.56 -25.84 27.80
C ALA A 41 23.65 -26.75 28.63
N ILE A 42 22.35 -26.44 28.67
CA ILE A 42 21.33 -27.22 29.36
C ILE A 42 20.25 -27.63 28.37
N THR A 43 20.07 -28.93 28.18
CA THR A 43 18.93 -29.44 27.40
C THR A 43 17.64 -29.37 28.20
N LEU A 44 16.50 -29.38 27.52
CA LEU A 44 15.19 -29.37 28.15
C LEU A 44 14.44 -30.66 27.87
N LYS A 45 13.67 -31.11 28.86
CA LYS A 45 12.68 -32.18 28.72
C LYS A 45 11.28 -31.63 28.99
N MET A 46 10.27 -32.37 28.57
CA MET A 46 8.87 -32.05 28.84
C MET A 46 8.24 -33.19 29.62
N ASP A 47 7.54 -32.87 30.71
CA ASP A 47 6.80 -33.86 31.49
C ASP A 47 5.45 -34.22 30.84
N GLU A 48 4.74 -35.18 31.45
CA GLU A 48 3.44 -35.68 30.96
C GLU A 48 2.34 -34.60 30.95
N GLU A 49 2.48 -33.56 31.78
CA GLU A 49 1.57 -32.41 31.80
C GLU A 49 1.93 -31.40 30.71
N GLY A 50 3.06 -31.56 30.03
CA GLY A 50 3.59 -30.68 28.97
C GLY A 50 4.43 -29.50 29.49
N ASN A 51 4.84 -29.51 30.76
CA ASN A 51 5.66 -28.45 31.34
C ASN A 51 7.14 -28.72 31.03
N LEU A 52 7.88 -27.67 30.74
CA LEU A 52 9.31 -27.78 30.46
C LEU A 52 10.09 -27.85 31.76
N GLN A 53 11.12 -28.69 31.77
CA GLN A 53 12.05 -28.83 32.87
C GLN A 53 13.48 -28.89 32.32
N PRO A 54 14.47 -28.32 33.02
CA PRO A 54 15.88 -28.59 32.74
C PRO A 54 16.16 -30.11 32.76
N ALA A 55 17.03 -30.55 31.86
CA ALA A 55 17.44 -31.95 31.74
C ALA A 55 18.96 -32.07 31.95
N THR A 56 19.74 -32.27 30.89
CA THR A 56 21.16 -32.56 30.99
C THR A 56 21.96 -31.26 30.98
N VAL A 57 22.83 -31.08 31.97
CA VAL A 57 23.76 -29.96 32.09
C VAL A 57 25.12 -30.36 31.53
N MET A 58 25.70 -29.51 30.69
CA MET A 58 27.03 -29.67 30.10
C MET A 58 27.80 -28.37 30.30
N HIS A 59 28.88 -28.41 31.06
CA HIS A 59 29.62 -27.21 31.44
C HIS A 59 31.12 -27.45 31.28
N TYR A 60 31.81 -26.49 30.67
CA TYR A 60 33.23 -26.55 30.37
C TYR A 60 33.88 -25.18 30.52
N HIS A 61 35.06 -25.16 31.14
CA HIS A 61 36.00 -24.05 30.99
C HIS A 61 36.81 -24.25 29.70
N ILE A 62 37.08 -23.16 28.99
CA ILE A 62 37.66 -23.14 27.66
C ILE A 62 39.01 -22.41 27.69
N GLU A 63 40.03 -23.05 27.15
CA GLU A 63 41.34 -22.44 26.96
C GLU A 63 41.25 -21.32 25.91
N PRO A 64 41.76 -20.10 26.19
CA PRO A 64 41.85 -19.06 25.17
C PRO A 64 42.60 -19.55 23.93
N PHE A 65 42.04 -19.30 22.74
CA PHE A 65 42.71 -19.67 21.50
C PHE A 65 43.98 -18.84 21.28
N GLU A 66 44.90 -19.35 20.47
CA GLU A 66 46.18 -18.68 20.20
C GLU A 66 45.95 -17.29 19.56
N GLY A 67 46.51 -16.26 20.18
CA GLY A 67 46.36 -14.87 19.73
C GLY A 67 45.03 -14.21 20.09
N ALA A 68 44.21 -14.83 20.95
CA ALA A 68 42.98 -14.21 21.45
C ALA A 68 43.26 -12.94 22.26
N ASN A 69 42.39 -11.94 22.09
CA ASN A 69 42.35 -10.77 22.93
C ASN A 69 41.74 -11.12 24.30
N LEU A 70 42.34 -10.61 25.37
CA LEU A 70 41.95 -10.85 26.75
C LEU A 70 41.80 -9.51 27.47
N GLU A 71 40.58 -8.96 27.50
CA GLU A 71 40.32 -7.70 28.19
C GLU A 71 40.37 -7.90 29.71
N LYS A 72 41.12 -7.02 30.37
CA LYS A 72 41.34 -7.12 31.81
C LYS A 72 40.03 -6.94 32.58
N GLU A 73 39.18 -6.02 32.14
CA GLU A 73 37.89 -5.73 32.73
C GLU A 73 36.95 -6.94 32.62
N ALA A 74 36.95 -7.65 31.49
CA ALA A 74 36.16 -8.87 31.31
C ALA A 74 36.66 -10.02 32.20
N LEU A 75 37.98 -10.18 32.33
CA LEU A 75 38.58 -11.18 33.23
C LEU A 75 38.26 -10.89 34.70
N GLU A 76 38.35 -9.63 35.12
CA GLU A 76 37.97 -9.20 36.48
C GLU A 76 36.47 -9.42 36.73
N PHE A 77 35.62 -9.12 35.74
CA PHE A 77 34.17 -9.32 35.80
C PHE A 77 33.79 -10.80 35.95
N ASN A 78 34.43 -11.70 35.21
CA ASN A 78 34.20 -13.15 35.28
C ASN A 78 34.93 -13.82 36.47
N GLY A 79 35.68 -13.05 37.27
CA GLY A 79 36.47 -13.58 38.39
C GLY A 79 37.68 -14.44 38.00
N ILE A 80 38.14 -14.37 36.74
CA ILE A 80 39.26 -15.17 36.21
C ILE A 80 40.57 -14.39 36.37
N ARG A 81 41.35 -14.72 37.40
CA ARG A 81 42.65 -14.06 37.66
C ARG A 81 43.77 -14.49 36.72
N ASP A 82 43.79 -15.77 36.37
CA ASP A 82 44.76 -16.35 35.44
C ASP A 82 44.01 -17.28 34.47
N PRO A 83 43.76 -16.86 33.22
CA PRO A 83 43.02 -17.64 32.24
C PRO A 83 43.76 -18.91 31.78
N PHE A 84 45.07 -19.01 32.02
CA PHE A 84 45.91 -20.16 31.67
C PHE A 84 46.23 -21.05 32.87
N SER A 85 45.63 -20.79 34.04
CA SER A 85 45.87 -21.58 35.24
C SER A 85 45.46 -23.05 35.03
N PRO A 86 46.36 -24.02 35.27
CA PRO A 86 46.01 -25.45 35.17
C PRO A 86 44.89 -25.87 36.13
N LEU A 87 44.68 -25.11 37.22
CA LEU A 87 43.62 -25.37 38.20
C LEU A 87 42.21 -25.13 37.66
N ARG A 88 42.10 -24.44 36.52
CA ARG A 88 40.84 -24.18 35.84
C ARG A 88 40.28 -25.40 35.14
N GLY A 89 41.12 -26.40 34.84
CA GLY A 89 40.71 -27.60 34.10
C GLY A 89 40.12 -27.26 32.73
N ALA A 90 40.60 -26.19 32.11
CA ALA A 90 40.10 -25.71 30.83
C ALA A 90 40.48 -26.69 29.70
N VAL A 91 39.58 -26.85 28.72
CA VAL A 91 39.80 -27.68 27.54
C VAL A 91 39.73 -26.82 26.28
N SER A 92 40.19 -27.36 25.15
CA SER A 92 40.07 -26.65 23.87
C SER A 92 38.60 -26.43 23.45
N GLU A 93 38.34 -25.37 22.69
CA GLU A 93 37.01 -25.11 22.07
C GLU A 93 36.49 -26.34 21.31
N GLN A 94 37.40 -27.05 20.63
CA GLN A 94 37.04 -28.21 19.84
C GLN A 94 36.56 -29.38 20.70
N GLU A 95 37.20 -29.62 21.85
CA GLU A 95 36.85 -30.71 22.77
C GLU A 95 35.49 -30.45 23.42
N ALA A 96 35.30 -29.28 24.02
CA ALA A 96 34.05 -28.91 24.67
C ALA A 96 32.86 -28.94 23.71
N LEU A 97 32.96 -28.30 22.54
CA LEU A 97 31.85 -28.24 21.58
C LEU A 97 31.53 -29.63 20.99
N LYS A 98 32.52 -30.51 20.80
CA LYS A 98 32.27 -31.88 20.33
C LYS A 98 31.44 -32.67 21.34
N GLU A 99 31.80 -32.63 22.62
CA GLU A 99 31.07 -33.36 23.66
C GLU A 99 29.67 -32.77 23.89
N ILE A 100 29.53 -31.44 23.90
CA ILE A 100 28.21 -30.78 23.94
C ILE A 100 27.33 -31.24 22.76
N TYR A 101 27.85 -31.21 21.53
CA TYR A 101 27.06 -31.55 20.34
C TYR A 101 26.71 -33.02 20.25
N LYS A 102 27.50 -33.90 20.85
CA LYS A 102 27.21 -35.33 20.95
C LYS A 102 26.00 -35.58 21.84
N VAL A 103 25.92 -34.92 22.99
CA VAL A 103 24.77 -34.99 23.89
C VAL A 103 23.53 -34.37 23.25
N ILE A 104 23.65 -33.16 22.68
CA ILE A 104 22.52 -32.48 22.01
C ILE A 104 21.92 -33.37 20.91
N ARG A 105 22.73 -33.99 20.05
CA ARG A 105 22.21 -34.88 18.99
C ARG A 105 21.53 -36.12 19.52
N LYS A 106 22.06 -36.70 20.60
CA LYS A 106 21.49 -37.89 21.24
C LYS A 106 20.08 -37.58 21.73
N GLU A 107 19.91 -36.48 22.47
CA GLU A 107 18.62 -36.10 23.04
C GLU A 107 17.67 -35.52 21.99
N GLN A 108 18.17 -34.75 21.03
CA GLN A 108 17.41 -34.29 19.88
C GLN A 108 16.76 -35.47 19.13
N LYS A 109 17.52 -36.56 18.91
CA LYS A 109 17.01 -37.78 18.28
C LYS A 109 16.01 -38.52 19.17
N GLN A 110 16.24 -38.57 20.49
CA GLN A 110 15.30 -39.18 21.44
C GLN A 110 13.94 -38.49 21.44
N HIS A 111 13.92 -37.16 21.26
CA HIS A 111 12.69 -36.37 21.19
C HIS A 111 12.14 -36.17 19.77
N ASP A 112 12.71 -36.88 18.78
CA ASP A 112 12.28 -36.85 17.37
C ASP A 112 12.26 -35.44 16.76
N CYS A 113 13.19 -34.59 17.20
CA CYS A 113 13.39 -33.24 16.67
C CYS A 113 14.38 -33.25 15.49
N ASN A 114 14.15 -32.35 14.53
CA ASN A 114 14.94 -32.25 13.31
C ASN A 114 16.25 -31.48 13.51
N ARG A 115 16.27 -30.47 14.39
CA ARG A 115 17.42 -29.60 14.62
C ARG A 115 17.39 -28.94 16.00
N ALA A 116 18.54 -28.58 16.57
CA ALA A 116 18.58 -27.83 17.81
C ALA A 116 18.39 -26.31 17.57
N ILE A 117 17.79 -25.62 18.55
CA ILE A 117 17.66 -24.16 18.58
C ILE A 117 18.24 -23.63 19.89
N MET A 118 19.09 -22.61 19.80
CA MET A 118 19.72 -22.01 20.98
C MET A 118 18.73 -21.11 21.70
N VAL A 119 18.66 -21.25 23.02
CA VAL A 119 17.91 -20.40 23.94
C VAL A 119 18.94 -19.71 24.83
N ALA A 120 18.92 -18.40 24.94
CA ALA A 120 19.93 -17.67 25.71
C ALA A 120 19.42 -16.30 26.15
N HIS A 121 20.08 -15.65 27.12
CA HIS A 121 19.69 -14.33 27.62
C HIS A 121 20.56 -13.27 26.95
N ASN A 122 20.03 -12.61 25.90
CA ASN A 122 20.78 -11.90 24.84
C ASN A 122 21.35 -12.85 23.77
N ALA A 123 20.52 -13.75 23.27
CA ALA A 123 20.94 -14.91 22.47
C ALA A 123 21.79 -14.62 21.21
N ASN A 124 21.74 -13.42 20.64
CA ASN A 124 22.62 -13.05 19.54
C ASN A 124 24.10 -13.01 19.97
N PHE A 125 24.37 -12.59 21.21
CA PHE A 125 25.72 -12.54 21.78
C PHE A 125 26.30 -13.95 21.91
N ASP A 126 25.63 -14.84 22.65
CA ASP A 126 26.08 -16.22 22.88
C ASP A 126 26.23 -16.99 21.57
N HIS A 127 25.27 -16.84 20.66
CA HIS A 127 25.29 -17.49 19.35
C HIS A 127 26.51 -17.05 18.53
N SER A 128 26.86 -15.76 18.56
CA SER A 128 28.02 -15.24 17.81
C SER A 128 29.34 -15.85 18.29
N PHE A 129 29.54 -15.99 19.61
CA PHE A 129 30.74 -16.60 20.18
C PHE A 129 30.81 -18.10 19.91
N VAL A 130 29.71 -18.83 20.08
CA VAL A 130 29.65 -20.26 19.74
C VAL A 130 29.86 -20.48 18.24
N SER A 131 29.35 -19.61 17.38
CA SER A 131 29.56 -19.68 15.93
C SER A 131 31.03 -19.44 15.56
N ALA A 132 31.68 -18.43 16.14
CA ALA A 132 33.09 -18.16 15.89
C ALA A 132 33.99 -19.32 16.39
N ALA A 133 33.68 -19.89 17.56
CA ALA A 133 34.37 -21.07 18.08
C ALA A 133 34.19 -22.30 17.16
N ASN A 134 33.01 -22.49 16.56
CA ASN A 134 32.79 -23.55 15.55
C ASN A 134 33.69 -23.40 14.33
N GLU A 135 33.85 -22.17 13.84
CA GLU A 135 34.70 -21.86 12.68
C GLU A 135 36.18 -22.11 13.01
N ARG A 136 36.66 -21.61 14.15
CA ARG A 136 38.03 -21.86 14.64
C ARG A 136 38.32 -23.35 14.83
N ALA A 137 37.39 -24.08 15.44
CA ALA A 137 37.50 -25.52 15.68
C ALA A 137 37.22 -26.40 14.44
N LYS A 138 36.86 -25.79 13.29
CA LYS A 138 36.55 -26.44 12.01
C LYS A 138 35.46 -27.51 12.12
N LEU A 139 34.42 -27.24 12.92
CA LEU A 139 33.33 -28.18 13.18
C LEU A 139 32.30 -28.16 12.03
N LYS A 140 32.24 -29.23 11.24
CA LYS A 140 31.34 -29.33 10.07
C LYS A 140 29.89 -29.68 10.39
N ARG A 141 29.67 -30.38 11.51
CA ARG A 141 28.32 -30.78 11.95
C ARG A 141 28.02 -29.93 13.16
N VAL A 142 27.24 -28.87 13.00
CA VAL A 142 26.74 -28.04 14.09
C VAL A 142 25.25 -28.35 14.27
N PRO A 143 24.78 -28.76 15.46
CA PRO A 143 23.38 -29.16 15.67
C PRO A 143 22.43 -27.97 15.68
N PHE A 144 22.93 -26.78 16.00
CA PHE A 144 22.15 -25.56 16.09
C PHE A 144 21.69 -25.01 14.73
N HIS A 145 20.60 -24.25 14.76
CA HIS A 145 20.16 -23.43 13.64
C HIS A 145 21.14 -22.25 13.42
N PRO A 146 21.50 -21.89 12.17
CA PRO A 146 22.57 -20.92 11.90
C PRO A 146 22.22 -19.46 12.24
N PHE A 147 20.94 -19.11 12.38
CA PHE A 147 20.52 -17.72 12.64
C PHE A 147 19.24 -17.59 13.47
N ALA A 148 18.65 -18.71 13.91
CA ALA A 148 17.40 -18.67 14.68
C ALA A 148 17.71 -19.05 16.12
N THR A 149 17.28 -18.20 17.05
CA THR A 149 17.47 -18.36 18.49
C THR A 149 16.19 -17.95 19.22
N PHE A 150 16.04 -18.39 20.48
CA PHE A 150 15.08 -17.83 21.40
C PHE A 150 15.79 -16.94 22.41
N ASP A 151 15.51 -15.65 22.35
CA ASP A 151 16.08 -14.66 23.25
C ASP A 151 15.21 -14.50 24.50
N THR A 152 15.70 -14.99 25.63
CA THR A 152 14.99 -14.91 26.90
C THR A 152 14.93 -13.51 27.48
N ALA A 153 15.82 -12.57 27.12
CA ALA A 153 15.73 -11.16 27.52
C ALA A 153 14.51 -10.51 26.86
N THR A 154 14.30 -10.78 25.57
CA THR A 154 13.10 -10.34 24.84
C THR A 154 11.84 -10.99 25.41
N LEU A 155 11.86 -12.31 25.63
CA LEU A 155 10.72 -13.03 26.20
C LEU A 155 10.38 -12.57 27.62
N SER A 156 11.38 -12.23 28.42
CA SER A 156 11.21 -11.72 29.79
C SER A 156 10.68 -10.28 29.78
N GLY A 157 11.11 -9.45 28.83
CA GLY A 157 10.54 -8.12 28.60
C GLY A 157 9.04 -8.19 28.32
N LEU A 158 8.61 -9.19 27.55
CA LEU A 158 7.19 -9.43 27.27
C LEU A 158 6.45 -10.02 28.49
N ALA A 159 7.01 -11.04 29.13
CA ALA A 159 6.32 -11.81 30.17
C ALA A 159 6.30 -11.12 31.54
N PHE A 160 7.36 -10.37 31.87
CA PHE A 160 7.60 -9.80 33.20
C PHE A 160 7.96 -8.31 33.18
N GLY A 161 8.06 -7.68 32.00
CA GLY A 161 8.45 -6.27 31.89
C GLY A 161 9.92 -6.00 32.27
N GLN A 162 10.76 -7.04 32.30
CA GLN A 162 12.17 -6.96 32.71
C GLN A 162 13.06 -7.68 31.70
N THR A 163 14.10 -7.01 31.23
CA THR A 163 15.07 -7.56 30.26
C THR A 163 16.38 -8.01 30.90
N VAL A 164 16.60 -7.72 32.18
CA VAL A 164 17.80 -8.14 32.93
C VAL A 164 17.48 -9.43 33.69
N LEU A 165 18.31 -10.47 33.51
CA LEU A 165 18.09 -11.82 34.06
C LEU A 165 17.73 -11.79 35.56
N ALA A 166 18.56 -11.16 36.39
CA ALA A 166 18.33 -11.04 37.83
C ALA A 166 16.97 -10.39 38.18
N LYS A 167 16.58 -9.34 37.45
CA LYS A 167 15.29 -8.65 37.66
C LYS A 167 14.13 -9.51 37.19
N ALA A 168 14.28 -10.18 36.05
CA ALA A 168 13.27 -11.08 35.50
C ALA A 168 13.04 -12.29 36.42
N CYS A 169 14.10 -12.92 36.92
CA CYS A 169 14.02 -14.00 37.91
C CYS A 169 13.27 -13.55 39.17
N LYS A 170 13.61 -12.38 39.72
CA LYS A 170 12.94 -11.83 40.91
C LYS A 170 11.43 -11.61 40.69
N VAL A 171 11.05 -11.03 39.56
CA VAL A 171 9.63 -10.82 39.20
C VAL A 171 8.91 -12.15 38.92
N ALA A 172 9.62 -13.13 38.39
CA ALA A 172 9.13 -14.49 38.17
C ALA A 172 9.03 -15.33 39.46
N GLY A 173 9.35 -14.77 40.63
CA GLY A 173 9.33 -15.47 41.91
C GLY A 173 10.46 -16.49 42.07
N MET A 174 11.55 -16.32 41.33
CA MET A 174 12.73 -17.18 41.39
C MET A 174 13.82 -16.52 42.24
N GLU A 175 14.48 -17.32 43.08
CA GLU A 175 15.66 -16.85 43.81
C GLU A 175 16.82 -16.62 42.85
N PHE A 176 17.53 -15.49 43.03
CA PHE A 176 18.71 -15.12 42.27
C PHE A 176 19.76 -14.54 43.21
N ASP A 177 20.84 -15.28 43.44
CA ASP A 177 22.05 -14.79 44.08
C ASP A 177 22.91 -14.00 43.07
N ASN A 178 23.21 -12.74 43.39
CA ASN A 178 24.07 -11.90 42.57
C ASN A 178 25.57 -12.22 42.75
N LYS A 179 25.94 -13.01 43.77
CA LYS A 179 27.31 -13.43 44.00
C LYS A 179 27.75 -14.57 43.08
N GLU A 180 26.79 -15.37 42.60
CA GLU A 180 27.02 -16.47 41.67
C GLU A 180 26.74 -16.07 40.21
N ALA A 181 26.27 -14.84 39.96
CA ALA A 181 26.13 -14.29 38.63
C ALA A 181 27.49 -14.20 37.92
N HIS A 182 27.48 -14.24 36.59
CA HIS A 182 28.70 -14.22 35.75
C HIS A 182 29.53 -15.50 35.84
N SER A 183 28.83 -16.61 36.10
CA SER A 183 29.26 -17.95 35.75
C SER A 183 28.27 -18.51 34.74
N ALA A 184 28.77 -18.95 33.59
CA ALA A 184 27.94 -19.54 32.55
C ALA A 184 27.07 -20.69 33.09
N LEU A 185 27.55 -21.46 34.07
CA LEU A 185 26.76 -22.52 34.70
C LEU A 185 25.51 -21.97 35.39
N TYR A 186 25.69 -21.02 36.30
CA TYR A 186 24.61 -20.47 37.11
C TYR A 186 23.63 -19.66 36.25
N ASP A 187 24.14 -18.84 35.35
CA ASP A 187 23.31 -18.02 34.46
C ASP A 187 22.55 -18.88 33.44
N THR A 188 23.12 -19.98 32.93
CA THR A 188 22.38 -20.96 32.11
C THR A 188 21.28 -21.66 32.93
N GLN A 189 21.54 -22.02 34.19
CA GLN A 189 20.53 -22.65 35.06
C GLN A 189 19.34 -21.71 35.28
N LYS A 190 19.61 -20.46 35.66
CA LYS A 190 18.56 -19.45 35.87
C LYS A 190 17.84 -19.12 34.58
N THR A 191 18.54 -19.04 33.46
CA THR A 191 17.94 -18.84 32.14
C THR A 191 17.05 -20.03 31.75
N ALA A 192 17.44 -21.26 32.05
CA ALA A 192 16.66 -22.46 31.76
C ALA A 192 15.39 -22.53 32.60
N GLU A 193 15.49 -22.27 33.91
CA GLU A 193 14.33 -22.17 34.80
C GLU A 193 13.37 -21.06 34.36
N LEU A 194 13.91 -19.88 34.02
CA LEU A 194 13.14 -18.74 33.56
C LEU A 194 12.44 -19.04 32.25
N PHE A 195 13.13 -19.64 31.28
CA PHE A 195 12.53 -20.07 30.02
C PHE A 195 11.44 -21.12 30.24
N CYS A 196 11.66 -22.09 31.12
CA CYS A 196 10.64 -23.07 31.51
C CYS A 196 9.42 -22.39 32.13
N ARG A 197 9.62 -21.39 33.00
CA ARG A 197 8.55 -20.60 33.63
C ARG A 197 7.78 -19.75 32.63
N ILE A 198 8.46 -19.04 31.72
CA ILE A 198 7.84 -18.26 30.64
C ILE A 198 7.01 -19.19 29.75
N SER A 199 7.56 -20.35 29.39
CA SER A 199 6.87 -21.33 28.56
C SER A 199 5.66 -21.95 29.27
N THR A 200 5.75 -22.17 30.59
CA THR A 200 4.68 -22.77 31.40
C THR A 200 3.58 -21.77 31.77
N ASN A 201 3.91 -20.55 32.18
CA ASN A 201 2.94 -19.45 32.35
C ASN A 201 2.35 -19.03 31.00
N GLY A 202 3.14 -19.17 29.95
CA GLY A 202 2.72 -19.15 28.56
C GLY A 202 1.61 -20.17 28.29
N LYS A 203 1.48 -21.31 28.98
CA LYS A 203 0.27 -22.14 28.84
C LYS A 203 -0.97 -21.52 29.45
N LEU A 204 -0.91 -20.70 30.49
CA LEU A 204 -2.10 -19.99 30.99
C LEU A 204 -2.45 -18.79 30.10
N LEU A 205 -1.44 -18.09 29.58
CA LEU A 205 -1.61 -17.01 28.61
C LEU A 205 -2.04 -17.55 27.24
N VAL A 206 -1.48 -18.67 26.78
CA VAL A 206 -1.74 -19.30 25.48
C VAL A 206 -2.88 -20.28 25.57
N ALA A 207 -3.22 -20.96 26.67
CA ALA A 207 -4.52 -21.66 26.81
C ALA A 207 -5.65 -20.68 27.11
N GLY A 208 -5.38 -19.61 27.85
CA GLY A 208 -6.28 -18.45 27.95
C GLY A 208 -6.54 -17.82 26.59
N LEU A 209 -5.49 -17.56 25.78
CA LEU A 209 -5.62 -17.04 24.40
C LEU A 209 -5.95 -18.11 23.34
N LEU A 210 -5.74 -19.41 23.51
CA LEU A 210 -6.08 -20.44 22.53
C LEU A 210 -7.53 -20.88 22.72
N LEU A 211 -7.97 -21.08 23.96
CA LEU A 211 -9.35 -21.47 24.24
C LEU A 211 -10.33 -20.31 24.05
N THR A 212 -9.89 -19.05 24.15
CA THR A 212 -10.74 -17.89 23.81
C THR A 212 -10.42 -17.18 22.49
N ARG A 213 -9.27 -17.42 21.81
CA ARG A 213 -8.82 -16.55 20.69
C ARG A 213 -8.37 -17.23 19.40
N THR A 214 -8.03 -18.53 19.34
CA THR A 214 -7.61 -19.16 18.06
C THR A 214 -8.71 -19.77 17.20
N LYS A 215 -9.87 -20.16 17.77
CA LYS A 215 -11.02 -20.46 16.92
C LYS A 215 -11.55 -19.21 16.21
N ASN A 216 -11.53 -18.04 16.86
CA ASN A 216 -12.03 -16.81 16.23
C ASN A 216 -11.06 -16.24 15.19
N LYS A 217 -9.77 -16.00 15.46
CA LYS A 217 -8.92 -15.29 14.47
C LYS A 217 -8.56 -16.08 13.21
N GLN A 218 -8.37 -17.40 13.29
CA GLN A 218 -8.07 -18.19 12.09
C GLN A 218 -9.33 -18.39 11.23
N THR A 219 -10.49 -18.60 11.85
CA THR A 219 -11.79 -18.60 11.16
C THR A 219 -12.11 -17.23 10.59
N GLN A 220 -11.86 -16.15 11.33
CA GLN A 220 -12.12 -14.78 10.90
C GLN A 220 -11.17 -14.30 9.79
N LEU A 221 -9.88 -14.68 9.82
CA LEU A 221 -8.97 -14.41 8.69
C LEU A 221 -9.37 -15.24 7.47
N LEU A 222 -9.79 -16.49 7.67
CA LEU A 222 -10.33 -17.32 6.59
C LEU A 222 -11.65 -16.75 6.06
N GLU A 223 -12.53 -16.23 6.91
CA GLU A 223 -13.79 -15.54 6.53
C GLU A 223 -13.50 -14.27 5.74
N ILE A 224 -12.50 -13.48 6.13
CA ILE A 224 -12.09 -12.28 5.37
C ILE A 224 -11.51 -12.67 4.00
N ILE A 225 -10.65 -13.70 3.94
CA ILE A 225 -10.05 -14.16 2.67
C ILE A 225 -11.09 -14.82 1.77
N MET A 226 -12.04 -15.56 2.35
CA MET A 226 -13.13 -16.25 1.65
C MET A 226 -14.32 -15.32 1.37
N ASN A 227 -14.25 -14.07 1.78
CA ASN A 227 -15.30 -13.11 1.52
C ASN A 227 -15.45 -12.89 0.00
N PRO A 228 -16.68 -12.94 -0.54
CA PRO A 228 -16.89 -12.85 -1.99
C PRO A 228 -16.41 -11.52 -2.56
N VAL A 229 -16.48 -10.42 -1.80
CA VAL A 229 -15.97 -9.11 -2.22
C VAL A 229 -14.45 -9.12 -2.35
N VAL A 230 -13.76 -9.67 -1.34
CA VAL A 230 -12.29 -9.77 -1.34
C VAL A 230 -11.82 -10.63 -2.50
N ILE A 231 -12.45 -11.79 -2.72
CA ILE A 231 -12.13 -12.69 -3.83
C ILE A 231 -12.36 -12.00 -5.17
N SER A 232 -13.52 -11.35 -5.37
CA SER A 232 -13.80 -10.62 -6.61
C SER A 232 -12.80 -9.52 -6.88
N VAL A 233 -12.46 -8.69 -5.89
CA VAL A 233 -11.47 -7.63 -6.05
C VAL A 233 -10.10 -8.21 -6.37
N CYS A 234 -9.67 -9.29 -5.71
CA CYS A 234 -8.40 -9.96 -6.01
C CYS A 234 -8.38 -10.51 -7.45
N ILE A 235 -9.44 -11.17 -7.91
CA ILE A 235 -9.55 -11.68 -9.28
C ILE A 235 -9.50 -10.52 -10.27
N MET A 236 -10.27 -9.47 -10.03
CA MET A 236 -10.29 -8.26 -10.88
C MET A 236 -8.88 -7.67 -11.00
N LEU A 237 -8.16 -7.51 -9.88
CA LEU A 237 -6.80 -6.98 -9.86
C LEU A 237 -5.82 -7.87 -10.61
N VAL A 238 -5.88 -9.19 -10.41
CA VAL A 238 -5.01 -10.14 -11.14
C VAL A 238 -5.28 -10.07 -12.64
N LEU A 239 -6.54 -10.07 -13.06
CA LEU A 239 -6.91 -9.98 -14.49
C LEU A 239 -6.46 -8.65 -15.11
N ALA A 240 -6.63 -7.54 -14.38
CA ALA A 240 -6.14 -6.23 -14.81
C ALA A 240 -4.61 -6.21 -14.96
N LEU A 241 -3.86 -6.80 -14.02
CA LEU A 241 -2.40 -6.94 -14.09
C LEU A 241 -1.95 -7.84 -15.25
N MET A 242 -2.75 -8.85 -15.59
CA MET A 242 -2.56 -9.70 -16.78
C MET A 242 -2.93 -9.00 -18.09
N ARG A 243 -3.27 -7.70 -18.06
CA ARG A 243 -3.71 -6.89 -19.21
C ARG A 243 -4.98 -7.40 -19.89
N VAL A 244 -5.86 -8.08 -19.14
CA VAL A 244 -7.22 -8.37 -19.60
C VAL A 244 -8.01 -7.06 -19.62
N ASN A 245 -8.93 -6.93 -20.59
CA ASN A 245 -9.80 -5.76 -20.68
C ASN A 245 -10.58 -5.55 -19.37
N VAL A 246 -10.57 -4.32 -18.83
CA VAL A 246 -11.18 -3.98 -17.52
C VAL A 246 -12.66 -4.34 -17.45
N VAL A 247 -13.42 -4.14 -18.53
CA VAL A 247 -14.84 -4.51 -18.61
C VAL A 247 -15.02 -6.01 -18.40
N VAL A 248 -14.19 -6.82 -19.08
CA VAL A 248 -14.22 -8.28 -18.95
C VAL A 248 -13.79 -8.71 -17.55
N ALA A 249 -12.75 -8.07 -16.99
CA ALA A 249 -12.28 -8.34 -15.64
C ALA A 249 -13.37 -8.04 -14.59
N LEU A 250 -14.08 -6.92 -14.71
CA LEU A 250 -15.20 -6.56 -13.83
C LEU A 250 -16.37 -7.54 -13.94
N THR A 251 -16.80 -7.86 -15.17
CA THR A 251 -17.91 -8.81 -15.37
C THR A 251 -17.57 -10.20 -14.84
N PHE A 252 -16.38 -10.72 -15.18
CA PHE A 252 -15.97 -12.05 -14.73
C PHE A 252 -15.80 -12.12 -13.22
N SER A 253 -15.11 -11.15 -12.61
CA SER A 253 -14.91 -11.12 -11.15
C SER A 253 -16.21 -10.93 -10.38
N ALA A 254 -17.17 -10.15 -10.89
CA ALA A 254 -18.49 -10.00 -10.29
C ALA A 254 -19.23 -11.35 -10.26
N ILE A 255 -19.29 -12.03 -11.41
CA ILE A 255 -19.97 -13.33 -11.52
C ILE A 255 -19.32 -14.36 -10.60
N VAL A 256 -17.99 -14.45 -10.57
CA VAL A 256 -17.28 -15.35 -9.66
C VAL A 256 -17.58 -15.03 -8.20
N GLY A 257 -17.61 -13.76 -7.81
CA GLY A 257 -17.97 -13.36 -6.44
C GLY A 257 -19.38 -13.77 -6.04
N GLY A 258 -20.36 -13.57 -6.93
CA GLY A 258 -21.73 -14.02 -6.72
C GLY A 258 -21.81 -15.54 -6.52
N VAL A 259 -21.13 -16.31 -7.38
CA VAL A 259 -21.11 -17.77 -7.25
C VAL A 259 -20.42 -18.22 -5.96
N VAL A 260 -19.31 -17.56 -5.59
CA VAL A 260 -18.57 -17.84 -4.34
C VAL A 260 -19.42 -17.54 -3.10
N SER A 261 -20.33 -16.56 -3.15
CA SER A 261 -21.26 -16.29 -2.06
C SER A 261 -22.43 -17.26 -1.97
N GLY A 262 -22.50 -18.25 -2.87
CA GLY A 262 -23.58 -19.24 -2.93
C GLY A 262 -24.76 -18.85 -3.82
N MET A 263 -24.69 -17.73 -4.56
CA MET A 263 -25.70 -17.42 -5.58
C MET A 263 -25.60 -18.42 -6.74
N SER A 264 -26.74 -18.73 -7.37
CA SER A 264 -26.70 -19.46 -8.64
C SER A 264 -26.03 -18.58 -9.72
N LEU A 265 -25.45 -19.20 -10.74
CA LEU A 265 -24.86 -18.47 -11.87
C LEU A 265 -25.89 -17.53 -12.51
N THR A 266 -27.15 -17.96 -12.62
CA THR A 266 -28.26 -17.16 -13.17
C THR A 266 -28.60 -15.96 -12.29
N ASP A 267 -28.58 -16.11 -10.97
CA ASP A 267 -28.85 -15.00 -10.06
C ASP A 267 -27.71 -13.98 -10.09
N ALA A 268 -26.45 -14.45 -10.14
CA ALA A 268 -25.29 -13.58 -10.24
C ALA A 268 -25.30 -12.75 -11.55
N VAL A 269 -25.67 -13.37 -12.68
CA VAL A 269 -25.85 -12.67 -13.96
C VAL A 269 -27.01 -11.68 -13.88
N SER A 270 -28.15 -12.08 -13.32
CA SER A 270 -29.33 -11.21 -13.20
C SER A 270 -29.04 -10.00 -12.30
N ALA A 271 -28.30 -10.19 -11.22
CA ALA A 271 -27.83 -9.13 -10.33
C ALA A 271 -26.92 -8.14 -11.05
N PHE A 272 -25.96 -8.66 -11.83
CA PHE A 272 -25.05 -7.84 -12.63
C PHE A 272 -25.81 -7.01 -13.66
N GLU A 273 -26.71 -7.62 -14.43
CA GLU A 273 -27.54 -6.96 -15.44
C GLU A 273 -28.45 -5.89 -14.83
N GLY A 274 -29.08 -6.19 -13.68
CA GLY A 274 -29.91 -5.24 -12.94
C GLY A 274 -29.13 -4.01 -12.46
N GLY A 275 -27.82 -4.15 -12.19
CA GLY A 275 -26.94 -3.07 -11.77
C GLY A 275 -26.45 -2.14 -12.91
N LEU A 276 -26.47 -2.59 -14.17
CA LEU A 276 -25.90 -1.84 -15.32
C LEU A 276 -26.52 -0.45 -15.49
N GLY A 277 -27.80 -0.31 -15.16
CA GLY A 277 -28.52 0.97 -15.24
C GLY A 277 -27.89 2.08 -14.39
N GLY A 278 -27.21 1.74 -13.30
CA GLY A 278 -26.55 2.70 -12.40
C GLY A 278 -25.45 3.52 -13.06
N GLY A 279 -24.80 3.00 -14.11
CA GLY A 279 -23.76 3.69 -14.87
C GLY A 279 -24.22 4.29 -16.21
N ALA A 280 -25.44 3.97 -16.67
CA ALA A 280 -25.89 4.28 -18.03
C ALA A 280 -25.99 5.78 -18.32
N THR A 281 -26.57 6.56 -17.41
CA THR A 281 -26.72 8.03 -17.57
C THR A 281 -25.36 8.72 -17.69
N ILE A 282 -24.37 8.25 -16.94
CA ILE A 282 -23.00 8.80 -16.97
C ILE A 282 -22.32 8.39 -18.28
N ALA A 283 -22.41 7.12 -18.68
CA ALA A 283 -21.85 6.64 -19.95
C ALA A 283 -22.41 7.42 -21.16
N LEU A 284 -23.71 7.68 -21.17
CA LEU A 284 -24.34 8.51 -22.20
C LEU A 284 -23.84 9.96 -22.17
N SER A 285 -23.67 10.53 -20.97
CA SER A 285 -23.09 11.88 -20.81
C SER A 285 -21.68 11.95 -21.39
N TYR A 286 -20.84 10.94 -21.15
CA TYR A 286 -19.49 10.85 -21.70
C TYR A 286 -19.47 10.74 -23.23
N ALA A 287 -20.38 9.96 -23.82
CA ALA A 287 -20.53 9.88 -25.26
C ALA A 287 -20.87 11.24 -25.90
N MET A 288 -21.78 11.99 -25.27
CA MET A 288 -22.16 13.34 -25.72
C MET A 288 -21.03 14.35 -25.54
N LEU A 289 -20.32 14.28 -24.41
CA LEU A 289 -19.14 15.12 -24.15
C LEU A 289 -18.00 14.82 -25.12
N GLY A 290 -17.76 13.55 -25.46
CA GLY A 290 -16.80 13.16 -26.49
C GLY A 290 -17.16 13.79 -27.84
N THR A 291 -18.44 13.75 -28.22
CA THR A 291 -18.94 14.40 -29.45
C THR A 291 -18.67 15.91 -29.45
N PHE A 292 -18.96 16.56 -28.33
CA PHE A 292 -18.72 17.98 -28.16
C PHE A 292 -17.22 18.33 -28.19
N ALA A 293 -16.36 17.49 -27.60
CA ALA A 293 -14.92 17.68 -27.63
C ALA A 293 -14.35 17.55 -29.06
N VAL A 294 -14.83 16.57 -29.84
CA VAL A 294 -14.45 16.45 -31.27
C VAL A 294 -14.92 17.69 -32.05
N ALA A 295 -16.12 18.21 -31.77
CA ALA A 295 -16.62 19.44 -32.38
C ALA A 295 -15.73 20.66 -32.07
N ILE A 296 -15.31 20.83 -30.81
CA ILE A 296 -14.39 21.90 -30.42
C ILE A 296 -13.05 21.76 -31.13
N SER A 297 -12.50 20.54 -31.25
CA SER A 297 -11.22 20.32 -31.91
C SER A 297 -11.23 20.74 -33.39
N LYS A 298 -12.37 20.61 -34.08
CA LYS A 298 -12.54 21.07 -35.48
C LYS A 298 -12.62 22.60 -35.63
N SER A 299 -12.80 23.35 -34.54
CA SER A 299 -12.97 24.81 -34.62
C SER A 299 -11.68 25.61 -34.77
N GLY A 300 -10.52 25.01 -34.46
CA GLY A 300 -9.21 25.69 -34.45
C GLY A 300 -8.95 26.53 -33.19
N ILE A 301 -9.85 26.50 -32.19
CA ILE A 301 -9.66 27.26 -30.94
C ILE A 301 -8.46 26.76 -30.12
N THR A 302 -8.15 25.47 -30.19
CA THR A 302 -6.98 24.88 -29.55
C THR A 302 -5.67 25.34 -30.19
N ASP A 303 -5.66 25.50 -31.51
CA ASP A 303 -4.49 26.00 -32.26
C ASP A 303 -4.24 27.49 -31.94
N LEU A 304 -5.31 28.28 -31.83
CA LEU A 304 -5.24 29.67 -31.37
C LEU A 304 -4.56 29.81 -30.00
N LEU A 305 -4.94 28.94 -29.06
CA LEU A 305 -4.39 28.96 -27.71
C LEU A 305 -2.90 28.63 -27.74
N ALA A 306 -2.50 27.60 -28.50
CA ALA A 306 -1.10 27.24 -28.67
C ALA A 306 -0.27 28.39 -29.28
N GLN A 307 -0.73 28.98 -30.39
CA GLN A 307 -0.04 30.11 -31.04
C GLN A 307 0.02 31.35 -30.14
N SER A 308 -1.03 31.64 -29.38
CA SER A 308 -1.05 32.78 -28.44
C SER A 308 -0.01 32.65 -27.34
N VAL A 309 0.20 31.43 -26.83
CA VAL A 309 1.26 31.13 -25.85
C VAL A 309 2.62 31.32 -26.51
N ILE A 310 2.87 30.69 -27.67
CA ILE A 310 4.15 30.77 -28.41
C ILE A 310 4.53 32.23 -28.75
N LYS A 311 3.57 33.03 -29.21
CA LYS A 311 3.78 34.45 -29.57
C LYS A 311 4.15 35.32 -28.37
N ARG A 312 3.57 35.05 -27.18
CA ARG A 312 3.92 35.77 -25.94
C ARG A 312 5.33 35.46 -25.45
N ILE A 313 5.88 34.31 -25.83
CA ILE A 313 7.20 33.83 -25.39
C ILE A 313 8.33 34.33 -26.30
N HIS A 314 8.10 34.48 -27.60
CA HIS A 314 9.12 34.95 -28.55
C HIS A 314 9.54 36.43 -28.39
N GLY A 315 8.84 37.22 -27.57
CA GLY A 315 9.05 38.67 -27.46
C GLY A 315 9.95 39.19 -26.32
N LYS A 316 10.59 38.34 -25.49
CA LYS A 316 11.39 38.81 -24.33
C LYS A 316 12.70 38.04 -24.14
N GLU A 317 13.79 38.54 -24.72
CA GLU A 317 15.15 38.00 -24.58
C GLU A 317 15.94 38.60 -23.39
N SER A 318 15.41 38.54 -22.16
CA SER A 318 16.20 38.92 -20.97
C SER A 318 16.29 37.78 -19.94
N SER A 319 17.49 37.55 -19.40
CA SER A 319 17.78 36.43 -18.48
C SER A 319 16.99 36.52 -17.17
N ALA A 320 16.74 37.74 -16.65
CA ALA A 320 15.85 37.97 -15.50
C ALA A 320 14.37 37.76 -15.84
N GLY A 321 13.97 37.93 -17.10
CA GLY A 321 12.64 37.61 -17.62
C GLY A 321 12.38 36.11 -17.76
N SER A 322 13.42 35.27 -17.83
CA SER A 322 13.29 33.82 -18.06
C SER A 322 12.60 33.09 -16.90
N THR A 323 12.92 33.46 -15.65
CA THR A 323 12.28 32.87 -14.45
C THR A 323 10.83 33.29 -14.32
N GLY A 324 10.53 34.57 -14.56
CA GLY A 324 9.14 35.08 -14.56
C GLY A 324 8.30 34.43 -15.66
N LEU A 325 8.88 34.25 -16.85
CA LEU A 325 8.22 33.58 -17.98
C LEU A 325 7.98 32.10 -17.70
N LYS A 326 8.92 31.40 -17.06
CA LYS A 326 8.74 30.01 -16.60
C LYS A 326 7.50 29.88 -15.71
N TYR A 327 7.40 30.68 -14.65
CA TYR A 327 6.25 30.61 -13.75
C TYR A 327 4.95 31.07 -14.42
N ALA A 328 5.00 32.06 -15.32
CA ALA A 328 3.84 32.47 -16.11
C ALA A 328 3.31 31.33 -17.00
N VAL A 329 4.19 30.56 -17.63
CA VAL A 329 3.80 29.37 -18.42
C VAL A 329 3.18 28.30 -17.53
N LEU A 330 3.76 28.01 -16.36
CA LEU A 330 3.19 27.03 -15.43
C LEU A 330 1.80 27.45 -14.93
N VAL A 331 1.62 28.72 -14.56
CA VAL A 331 0.32 29.26 -14.15
C VAL A 331 -0.69 29.21 -15.30
N ALA A 332 -0.28 29.55 -16.53
CA ALA A 332 -1.14 29.43 -17.70
C ALA A 332 -1.58 27.98 -17.94
N LEU A 333 -0.68 27.02 -17.80
CA LEU A 333 -1.01 25.59 -17.92
C LEU A 333 -1.98 25.14 -16.82
N ILE A 334 -1.80 25.58 -15.57
CA ILE A 334 -2.77 25.32 -14.48
C ILE A 334 -4.14 25.88 -14.86
N LEU A 335 -4.23 27.15 -15.29
CA LEU A 335 -5.51 27.76 -15.62
C LEU A 335 -6.22 27.06 -16.79
N VAL A 336 -5.47 26.69 -17.84
CA VAL A 336 -6.02 25.99 -19.00
C VAL A 336 -6.48 24.58 -18.62
N THR A 337 -5.67 23.82 -17.87
CA THR A 337 -6.03 22.47 -17.41
C THR A 337 -7.25 22.50 -16.48
N MET A 338 -7.30 23.40 -15.50
CA MET A 338 -8.47 23.58 -14.63
C MET A 338 -9.73 23.92 -15.41
N SER A 339 -9.60 24.74 -16.46
CA SER A 339 -10.73 25.13 -17.31
C SER A 339 -11.18 24.02 -18.26
N SER A 340 -10.26 23.16 -18.72
CA SER A 340 -10.48 22.11 -19.73
C SER A 340 -11.42 20.96 -19.33
N GLN A 341 -11.81 20.89 -18.07
CA GLN A 341 -12.76 19.90 -17.57
C GLN A 341 -13.99 20.57 -16.93
N ASN A 342 -13.81 21.72 -16.29
CA ASN A 342 -14.84 22.36 -15.47
C ASN A 342 -15.59 23.47 -16.21
N VAL A 343 -14.93 24.13 -17.17
CA VAL A 343 -15.48 25.26 -17.94
C VAL A 343 -15.73 24.86 -19.39
N ILE A 344 -14.74 24.26 -20.04
CA ILE A 344 -14.80 23.77 -21.41
C ILE A 344 -14.64 22.26 -21.30
N PRO A 345 -15.68 21.42 -21.43
CA PRO A 345 -15.58 19.99 -21.13
C PRO A 345 -14.92 19.20 -22.29
N VAL A 346 -13.66 19.54 -22.60
CA VAL A 346 -12.80 18.86 -23.59
C VAL A 346 -11.96 17.73 -22.95
N HIS A 347 -12.13 17.46 -21.66
CA HIS A 347 -11.48 16.39 -20.91
C HIS A 347 -9.94 16.41 -21.05
N ILE A 348 -9.25 15.27 -21.01
CA ILE A 348 -7.80 15.13 -21.27
C ILE A 348 -7.42 15.34 -22.75
N ALA A 349 -8.39 15.45 -23.66
CA ALA A 349 -8.14 15.45 -25.10
C ALA A 349 -7.39 16.70 -25.59
N PHE A 350 -7.37 17.79 -24.81
CA PHE A 350 -6.57 18.96 -25.16
C PHE A 350 -5.07 18.75 -24.96
N ILE A 351 -4.61 17.80 -24.13
CA ILE A 351 -3.18 17.63 -23.82
C ILE A 351 -2.37 17.26 -25.08
N PRO A 352 -2.76 16.24 -25.88
CA PRO A 352 -2.06 15.94 -27.12
C PRO A 352 -2.09 17.08 -28.15
N ILE A 353 -2.98 18.05 -28.00
CA ILE A 353 -3.11 19.20 -28.91
C ILE A 353 -2.25 20.37 -28.42
N LEU A 354 -2.28 20.66 -27.12
CA LEU A 354 -1.65 21.84 -26.53
C LEU A 354 -0.17 21.61 -26.22
N ILE A 355 0.23 20.41 -25.80
CA ILE A 355 1.57 20.18 -25.28
C ILE A 355 2.65 20.06 -26.37
N PRO A 356 2.45 19.32 -27.47
CA PRO A 356 3.51 19.17 -28.48
C PRO A 356 4.04 20.51 -29.02
N PRO A 357 3.20 21.52 -29.37
CA PRO A 357 3.69 22.83 -29.80
C PRO A 357 4.48 23.61 -28.72
N LEU A 358 4.31 23.26 -27.44
CA LEU A 358 5.00 23.91 -26.32
C LEU A 358 6.32 23.22 -25.95
N LEU A 359 6.68 22.09 -26.57
CA LEU A 359 7.93 21.39 -26.26
C LEU A 359 9.16 22.24 -26.56
N GLY A 360 9.16 22.99 -27.68
CA GLY A 360 10.24 23.93 -28.02
C GLY A 360 10.37 25.06 -26.99
N VAL A 361 9.24 25.56 -26.48
CA VAL A 361 9.20 26.53 -25.38
C VAL A 361 9.80 25.95 -24.10
N PHE A 362 9.40 24.73 -23.72
CA PHE A 362 9.90 24.09 -22.50
C PHE A 362 11.41 23.84 -22.57
N ALA A 363 11.92 23.45 -23.74
CA ALA A 363 13.34 23.29 -23.99
C ALA A 363 14.10 24.62 -23.85
N LYS A 364 13.60 25.70 -24.47
CA LYS A 364 14.20 27.05 -24.36
C LYS A 364 14.22 27.58 -22.91
N LEU A 365 13.18 27.26 -22.13
CA LEU A 365 13.06 27.63 -20.71
C LEU A 365 13.77 26.66 -19.75
N LYS A 366 14.43 25.61 -20.26
CA LYS A 366 15.05 24.52 -19.49
C LYS A 366 14.12 23.94 -18.41
N LEU A 367 12.85 23.79 -18.76
CA LEU A 367 11.78 23.42 -17.85
C LEU A 367 11.69 21.89 -17.72
N ASP A 368 11.74 21.36 -16.49
CA ASP A 368 11.59 19.91 -16.27
C ASP A 368 10.19 19.43 -16.68
N ARG A 369 10.10 18.57 -17.69
CA ARG A 369 8.83 18.02 -18.20
C ARG A 369 8.05 17.24 -17.13
N ARG A 370 8.71 16.70 -16.10
CA ARG A 370 8.03 16.08 -14.96
C ARG A 370 7.27 17.10 -14.11
N LEU A 371 7.78 18.33 -14.02
CA LEU A 371 7.05 19.43 -13.40
C LEU A 371 5.80 19.77 -14.20
N VAL A 372 5.90 19.77 -15.53
CA VAL A 372 4.74 19.97 -16.42
C VAL A 372 3.71 18.89 -16.16
N ALA A 373 4.11 17.61 -16.14
CA ALA A 373 3.22 16.51 -15.81
C ALA A 373 2.52 16.71 -14.46
N CYS A 374 3.25 17.06 -13.39
CA CYS A 374 2.64 17.37 -12.08
C CYS A 374 1.63 18.53 -12.13
N VAL A 375 1.94 19.60 -12.88
CA VAL A 375 1.05 20.74 -13.09
C VAL A 375 -0.23 20.32 -13.84
N LEU A 376 -0.09 19.50 -14.89
CA LEU A 376 -1.22 18.96 -15.63
C LEU A 376 -2.07 18.05 -14.75
N THR A 377 -1.48 17.10 -14.01
CA THR A 377 -2.20 16.22 -13.06
C THR A 377 -2.95 17.04 -12.04
N PHE A 378 -2.30 18.03 -11.42
CA PHE A 378 -2.93 18.88 -10.42
C PHE A 378 -4.15 19.60 -11.00
N GLY A 379 -4.00 20.22 -12.18
CA GLY A 379 -5.06 21.00 -12.81
C GLY A 379 -6.18 20.16 -13.41
N LEU A 380 -5.99 18.87 -13.65
CA LEU A 380 -7.06 17.94 -14.00
C LEU A 380 -7.76 17.40 -12.75
N VAL A 381 -6.99 16.87 -11.79
CA VAL A 381 -7.53 16.08 -10.68
C VAL A 381 -8.13 16.95 -9.58
N THR A 382 -7.42 17.98 -9.16
CA THR A 382 -7.81 18.79 -7.99
C THR A 382 -9.13 19.54 -8.19
N PRO A 383 -9.38 20.15 -9.36
CA PRO A 383 -10.61 20.91 -9.56
C PRO A 383 -11.89 20.08 -9.49
N TYR A 384 -11.90 18.86 -10.05
CA TYR A 384 -13.12 18.06 -10.02
C TYR A 384 -13.48 17.62 -8.59
N MET A 385 -12.50 17.59 -7.68
CA MET A 385 -12.72 17.28 -6.27
C MET A 385 -13.39 18.44 -5.52
N VAL A 386 -13.31 19.68 -6.01
CA VAL A 386 -13.72 20.86 -5.23
C VAL A 386 -14.75 21.73 -5.94
N LEU A 387 -14.72 21.81 -7.27
CA LEU A 387 -15.58 22.69 -8.06
C LEU A 387 -16.79 21.90 -8.57
N PRO A 388 -18.02 22.16 -8.08
CA PRO A 388 -19.21 21.40 -8.47
C PRO A 388 -19.79 21.84 -9.82
N VAL A 389 -18.92 22.04 -10.83
CA VAL A 389 -19.26 22.45 -12.20
C VAL A 389 -18.51 21.58 -13.20
N GLY A 390 -19.03 21.43 -14.42
CA GLY A 390 -18.43 20.55 -15.42
C GLY A 390 -18.21 19.14 -14.89
N PHE A 391 -16.99 18.61 -15.04
CA PHE A 391 -16.59 17.30 -14.53
C PHE A 391 -16.63 17.18 -13.01
N GLY A 392 -16.34 18.25 -12.25
CA GLY A 392 -16.47 18.20 -10.80
C GLY A 392 -17.91 18.09 -10.32
N GLY A 393 -18.87 18.65 -11.07
CA GLY A 393 -20.29 18.37 -10.84
C GLY A 393 -20.62 16.88 -11.01
N ILE A 394 -20.03 16.22 -12.02
CA ILE A 394 -20.20 14.77 -12.25
C ILE A 394 -19.65 13.99 -11.06
N PHE A 395 -18.39 14.26 -10.74
CA PHE A 395 -17.67 13.51 -9.73
C PHE A 395 -18.34 13.68 -8.37
N LEU A 396 -18.63 14.92 -7.96
CA LEU A 396 -19.14 15.24 -6.63
C LEU A 396 -20.62 14.91 -6.47
N ASN A 397 -21.47 15.31 -7.41
CA ASN A 397 -22.93 15.20 -7.23
C ASN A 397 -23.48 13.92 -7.87
N ASN A 398 -23.11 13.64 -9.13
CA ASN A 398 -23.76 12.57 -9.89
C ASN A 398 -23.19 11.19 -9.56
N ILE A 399 -21.95 11.12 -9.09
CA ILE A 399 -21.27 9.87 -8.78
C ILE A 399 -21.03 9.74 -7.28
N LEU A 400 -20.23 10.62 -6.67
CA LEU A 400 -19.86 10.49 -5.26
C LEU A 400 -21.08 10.60 -4.36
N LEU A 401 -21.81 11.73 -4.38
CA LEU A 401 -23.00 11.91 -3.54
C LEU A 401 -24.03 10.80 -3.76
N LYS A 402 -24.35 10.50 -5.03
CA LYS A 402 -25.29 9.43 -5.37
C LYS A 402 -24.88 8.08 -4.75
N ASN A 403 -23.62 7.67 -4.91
CA ASN A 403 -23.16 6.39 -4.36
C ASN A 403 -23.01 6.44 -2.83
N LEU A 404 -22.79 7.60 -2.22
CA LEU A 404 -22.84 7.73 -0.76
C LEU A 404 -24.26 7.48 -0.23
N HIS A 405 -25.27 8.07 -0.87
CA HIS A 405 -26.69 7.83 -0.54
C HIS A 405 -27.11 6.38 -0.81
N ASP A 406 -26.80 5.85 -1.99
CA ASP A 406 -27.13 4.46 -2.38
C ASP A 406 -26.54 3.39 -1.42
N ASN A 407 -25.55 3.77 -0.60
CA ASN A 407 -24.88 2.90 0.37
C ASN A 407 -25.07 3.35 1.84
N GLY A 408 -26.08 4.18 2.14
CA GLY A 408 -26.58 4.41 3.51
C GLY A 408 -26.12 5.72 4.18
N LEU A 409 -25.55 6.67 3.43
CA LEU A 409 -25.12 7.97 3.96
C LEU A 409 -26.06 9.13 3.60
N ASP A 410 -27.37 8.94 3.80
CA ASP A 410 -28.43 9.85 3.34
C ASP A 410 -28.41 11.26 3.96
N SER A 411 -27.71 11.44 5.09
CA SER A 411 -27.62 12.72 5.81
C SER A 411 -26.72 13.76 5.13
N VAL A 412 -25.94 13.37 4.12
CA VAL A 412 -25.00 14.26 3.44
C VAL A 412 -25.71 15.08 2.36
N THR A 413 -25.48 16.39 2.37
CA THR A 413 -25.99 17.32 1.35
C THR A 413 -24.94 17.60 0.27
N ALA A 414 -25.40 18.01 -0.92
CA ALA A 414 -24.50 18.30 -2.04
C ALA A 414 -23.44 19.38 -1.74
N SER A 415 -23.75 20.35 -0.87
CA SER A 415 -22.80 21.41 -0.48
C SER A 415 -21.70 20.91 0.48
N GLN A 416 -21.93 19.80 1.19
CA GLN A 416 -20.96 19.22 2.09
C GLN A 416 -19.88 18.41 1.37
N VAL A 417 -20.19 17.84 0.20
CA VAL A 417 -19.25 16.99 -0.53
C VAL A 417 -17.97 17.74 -0.95
N PRO A 418 -18.05 18.91 -1.61
CA PRO A 418 -16.86 19.72 -1.90
C PRO A 418 -16.06 20.08 -0.65
N MET A 419 -16.74 20.37 0.46
CA MET A 419 -16.09 20.75 1.72
C MET A 419 -15.28 19.61 2.33
N ALA A 420 -15.77 18.37 2.25
CA ALA A 420 -15.01 17.20 2.69
C ALA A 420 -13.79 16.95 1.79
N MET A 421 -13.97 17.15 0.49
CA MET A 421 -12.92 16.96 -0.52
C MET A 421 -11.84 18.06 -0.53
N LEU A 422 -12.02 19.15 0.22
CA LEU A 422 -10.93 20.11 0.45
C LEU A 422 -9.72 19.47 1.13
N LEU A 423 -9.93 18.47 1.99
CA LEU A 423 -8.84 17.79 2.69
C LEU A 423 -7.86 17.11 1.72
N PRO A 424 -8.29 16.21 0.81
CA PRO A 424 -7.39 15.66 -0.20
C PRO A 424 -6.89 16.74 -1.20
N ALA A 425 -7.71 17.74 -1.53
CA ALA A 425 -7.28 18.83 -2.42
C ALA A 425 -6.11 19.66 -1.83
N LEU A 426 -6.10 19.92 -0.53
CA LEU A 426 -4.98 20.57 0.17
C LEU A 426 -3.69 19.73 0.11
N GLY A 427 -3.83 18.41 0.18
CA GLY A 427 -2.73 17.48 -0.08
C GLY A 427 -2.16 17.63 -1.50
N MET A 428 -3.02 17.73 -2.51
CA MET A 428 -2.61 17.98 -3.90
C MET A 428 -1.92 19.34 -4.07
N ILE A 429 -2.42 20.39 -3.42
CA ILE A 429 -1.80 21.72 -3.43
C ILE A 429 -0.39 21.64 -2.83
N THR A 430 -0.25 20.95 -1.69
CA THR A 430 1.04 20.78 -1.01
C THR A 430 2.01 19.99 -1.89
N GLY A 431 1.54 18.91 -2.53
CA GLY A 431 2.32 18.15 -3.52
C GLY A 431 2.78 19.00 -4.70
N LEU A 432 1.90 19.85 -5.25
CA LEU A 432 2.26 20.77 -6.33
C LEU A 432 3.32 21.79 -5.89
N LEU A 433 3.17 22.40 -4.71
CA LEU A 433 4.14 23.35 -4.18
C LEU A 433 5.50 22.69 -3.96
N LEU A 434 5.52 21.45 -3.43
CA LEU A 434 6.74 20.66 -3.29
C LEU A 434 7.37 20.34 -4.66
N ALA A 435 6.56 20.05 -5.69
CA ALA A 435 7.05 19.81 -7.05
C ALA A 435 7.69 21.07 -7.65
N ILE A 436 7.01 22.21 -7.56
CA ILE A 436 7.44 23.51 -8.13
C ILE A 436 8.69 24.04 -7.43
N PHE A 437 8.67 24.10 -6.09
CA PHE A 437 9.69 24.81 -5.32
C PHE A 437 10.87 23.95 -4.85
N PHE A 438 10.71 22.62 -4.81
CA PHE A 438 11.73 21.71 -4.27
C PHE A 438 12.15 20.63 -5.27
N SER A 439 11.24 19.75 -5.67
CA SER A 439 11.58 18.50 -6.39
C SER A 439 12.08 18.72 -7.82
N TYR A 440 11.44 19.62 -8.57
CA TYR A 440 11.72 19.83 -10.00
C TYR A 440 12.12 21.29 -10.33
N ARG A 441 12.68 21.99 -9.34
CA ARG A 441 13.07 23.41 -9.50
C ARG A 441 14.27 23.61 -10.44
N LYS A 442 15.17 22.62 -10.51
CA LYS A 442 16.46 22.71 -11.23
C LYS A 442 16.23 22.76 -12.74
N PRO A 443 17.01 23.57 -13.49
CA PRO A 443 16.93 23.61 -14.94
C PRO A 443 17.32 22.26 -15.54
N ARG A 444 16.67 21.86 -16.63
CA ARG A 444 16.94 20.61 -17.34
C ARG A 444 17.09 20.83 -18.83
N GLU A 445 18.15 20.27 -19.40
CA GLU A 445 18.43 20.32 -20.83
C GLU A 445 17.93 19.03 -21.49
N TYR A 446 17.34 19.16 -22.67
CA TYR A 446 16.79 18.07 -23.47
C TYR A 446 17.48 18.05 -24.82
N ALA A 447 17.69 16.86 -25.38
CA ALA A 447 18.15 16.71 -26.75
C ALA A 447 17.09 17.29 -27.71
N VAL A 448 17.56 17.98 -28.76
CA VAL A 448 16.70 18.51 -29.82
C VAL A 448 16.23 17.33 -30.69
N THR A 449 14.93 17.10 -30.74
CA THR A 449 14.23 16.16 -31.62
C THR A 449 13.37 16.90 -32.65
N GLU A 450 12.87 16.20 -33.68
CA GLU A 450 11.94 16.76 -34.68
C GLU A 450 10.71 17.43 -34.04
N MET A 451 10.16 16.87 -32.95
CA MET A 451 9.04 17.47 -32.19
C MET A 451 9.40 18.75 -31.41
N THR A 452 10.68 19.12 -31.34
CA THR A 452 11.15 20.39 -30.77
C THR A 452 11.44 21.45 -31.84
N GLN A 453 11.36 21.10 -33.14
CA GLN A 453 11.31 22.10 -34.19
C GLN A 453 9.91 22.73 -34.18
N ILE A 454 9.87 24.06 -34.07
CA ILE A 454 8.63 24.80 -34.17
C ILE A 454 8.30 24.83 -35.66
N ASP A 455 7.39 23.98 -36.12
CA ASP A 455 6.85 24.10 -37.47
C ASP A 455 6.20 25.48 -37.59
N GLU A 456 6.77 26.32 -38.45
CA GLU A 456 6.37 27.73 -38.64
C GLU A 456 5.11 27.89 -39.49
N GLU A 457 4.56 26.82 -40.06
CA GLU A 457 3.35 26.89 -40.89
C GLU A 457 2.14 27.28 -40.01
N PRO A 458 1.62 28.52 -40.13
CA PRO A 458 0.48 28.94 -39.36
C PRO A 458 -0.74 28.20 -39.88
N SER A 459 -1.34 27.33 -39.06
CA SER A 459 -2.68 26.82 -39.35
C SER A 459 -3.60 28.02 -39.60
N HIS A 460 -4.28 28.03 -40.74
CA HIS A 460 -5.06 29.19 -41.16
C HIS A 460 -6.30 29.31 -40.27
N ILE A 461 -6.24 30.17 -39.26
CA ILE A 461 -7.30 30.27 -38.24
C ILE A 461 -8.49 31.04 -38.80
N ASN A 462 -9.62 30.35 -38.97
CA ASN A 462 -10.86 30.97 -39.37
C ASN A 462 -11.54 31.67 -38.19
N LYS A 463 -11.49 33.02 -38.15
CA LYS A 463 -12.11 33.84 -37.09
C LYS A 463 -13.59 33.55 -36.88
N LYS A 464 -14.33 33.17 -37.92
CA LYS A 464 -15.75 32.78 -37.83
C LYS A 464 -15.90 31.51 -36.98
N ASN A 465 -15.07 30.51 -37.22
CA ASN A 465 -15.11 29.24 -36.48
C ASN A 465 -14.79 29.45 -35.01
N ILE A 466 -13.88 30.37 -34.70
CA ILE A 466 -13.54 30.75 -33.33
C ILE A 466 -14.71 31.42 -32.61
N PHE A 467 -15.40 32.36 -33.27
CA PHE A 467 -16.59 32.98 -32.69
C PHE A 467 -17.69 31.95 -32.40
N ILE A 468 -17.94 31.05 -33.36
CA ILE A 468 -18.91 29.96 -33.19
C ILE A 468 -18.47 29.01 -32.07
N ALA A 469 -17.19 28.74 -31.92
CA ALA A 469 -16.68 27.91 -30.84
C ALA A 469 -16.93 28.53 -29.46
N ILE A 470 -16.65 29.83 -29.31
CA ILE A 470 -16.94 30.56 -28.07
C ILE A 470 -18.44 30.55 -27.79
N ALA A 471 -19.27 30.82 -28.79
CA ALA A 471 -20.73 30.77 -28.67
C ALA A 471 -21.23 29.37 -28.28
N GLY A 472 -20.65 28.31 -28.87
CA GLY A 472 -20.98 26.92 -28.57
C GLY A 472 -20.59 26.51 -27.15
N ILE A 473 -19.44 26.95 -26.66
CA ILE A 473 -19.00 26.75 -25.27
C ILE A 473 -19.95 27.45 -24.29
N ILE A 474 -20.29 28.72 -24.56
CA ILE A 474 -21.22 29.48 -23.71
C ILE A 474 -22.60 28.83 -23.72
N ALA A 475 -23.11 28.43 -24.87
CA ALA A 475 -24.41 27.75 -24.99
C ALA A 475 -24.41 26.42 -24.24
N ALA A 476 -23.37 25.60 -24.42
CA ALA A 476 -23.24 24.34 -23.70
C ALA A 476 -23.24 24.54 -22.19
N LEU A 477 -22.43 25.49 -21.69
CA LEU A 477 -22.33 25.79 -20.27
C LEU A 477 -23.63 26.36 -19.70
N ALA A 478 -24.27 27.31 -20.39
CA ALA A 478 -25.52 27.91 -19.95
C ALA A 478 -26.64 26.87 -19.84
N VAL A 479 -26.78 26.02 -20.87
CA VAL A 479 -27.78 24.93 -20.88
C VAL A 479 -27.44 23.89 -19.82
N GLN A 480 -26.18 23.52 -19.65
CA GLN A 480 -25.75 22.58 -18.62
C GLN A 480 -26.07 23.09 -17.20
N LEU A 481 -25.74 24.35 -16.90
CA LEU A 481 -25.95 24.95 -15.58
C LEU A 481 -27.44 25.14 -15.25
N THR A 482 -28.27 25.44 -16.25
CA THR A 482 -29.72 25.63 -16.05
C THR A 482 -30.50 24.32 -16.01
N SER A 483 -30.14 23.34 -16.85
CA SER A 483 -30.82 22.04 -16.90
C SER A 483 -30.29 21.01 -15.90
N GLY A 484 -29.09 21.21 -15.36
CA GLY A 484 -28.37 20.19 -14.59
C GLY A 484 -27.94 18.97 -15.41
N SER A 485 -28.15 18.98 -16.74
CA SER A 485 -27.90 17.85 -17.62
C SER A 485 -26.77 18.13 -18.60
N MET A 486 -25.71 17.34 -18.50
CA MET A 486 -24.58 17.42 -19.44
C MET A 486 -24.95 16.93 -20.83
N ILE A 487 -25.85 15.95 -20.94
CA ILE A 487 -26.33 15.42 -22.22
C ILE A 487 -26.91 16.58 -23.03
N ILE A 488 -27.76 17.40 -22.39
CA ILE A 488 -28.42 18.53 -23.04
C ILE A 488 -27.44 19.69 -23.27
N GLY A 489 -26.53 19.96 -22.34
CA GLY A 489 -25.45 20.95 -22.54
C GLY A 489 -24.54 20.62 -23.72
N ALA A 490 -24.01 19.40 -23.78
CA ALA A 490 -23.17 18.92 -24.87
C ALA A 490 -23.91 18.92 -26.22
N LEU A 491 -25.19 18.51 -26.23
CA LEU A 491 -26.04 18.59 -27.41
C LEU A 491 -26.23 20.03 -27.89
N ALA A 492 -26.54 20.97 -26.98
CA ALA A 492 -26.72 22.37 -27.32
C ALA A 492 -25.46 22.97 -27.96
N GLY A 493 -24.29 22.71 -27.36
CA GLY A 493 -23.02 23.12 -27.93
C GLY A 493 -22.75 22.52 -29.31
N PHE A 494 -22.99 21.21 -29.46
CA PHE A 494 -22.86 20.51 -30.74
C PHE A 494 -23.78 21.06 -31.83
N MET A 495 -25.01 21.44 -31.46
CA MET A 495 -25.95 22.09 -32.37
C MET A 495 -25.45 23.46 -32.82
N VAL A 496 -24.87 24.27 -31.92
CA VAL A 496 -24.25 25.55 -32.30
C VAL A 496 -23.10 25.36 -33.29
N PHE A 497 -22.26 24.34 -33.10
CA PHE A 497 -21.19 24.02 -34.06
C PHE A 497 -21.71 23.57 -35.43
N THR A 498 -22.80 22.78 -35.43
CA THR A 498 -23.43 22.28 -36.65
C THR A 498 -24.12 23.42 -37.42
N PHE A 499 -24.99 24.19 -36.76
CA PHE A 499 -25.71 25.30 -37.40
C PHE A 499 -24.81 26.50 -37.71
N GLY A 500 -23.71 26.70 -36.97
CA GLY A 500 -22.71 27.71 -37.28
C GLY A 500 -21.88 27.39 -38.53
N GLY A 501 -21.92 26.14 -39.02
CA GLY A 501 -21.17 25.71 -40.20
C GLY A 501 -19.70 25.40 -39.92
N VAL A 502 -19.32 25.15 -38.65
CA VAL A 502 -18.00 24.61 -38.30
C VAL A 502 -17.96 23.11 -38.63
N ILE A 503 -19.09 22.43 -38.49
CA ILE A 503 -19.28 21.03 -38.89
C ILE A 503 -20.27 21.01 -40.05
N ALA A 504 -19.87 20.46 -41.20
CA ALA A 504 -20.79 20.25 -42.30
C ALA A 504 -21.89 19.25 -41.89
N TRP A 505 -23.13 19.47 -42.30
CA TRP A 505 -24.27 18.60 -41.95
C TRP A 505 -24.03 17.12 -42.30
N LYS A 506 -23.29 16.86 -43.39
CA LYS A 506 -22.91 15.51 -43.83
C LYS A 506 -21.86 14.84 -42.91
N GLU A 507 -21.09 15.64 -42.17
CA GLU A 507 -20.05 15.18 -41.25
C GLU A 507 -20.54 15.03 -39.80
N THR A 508 -21.75 15.48 -39.48
CA THR A 508 -22.32 15.43 -38.13
C THR A 508 -22.31 14.00 -37.57
N GLN A 509 -22.63 12.99 -38.39
CA GLN A 509 -22.59 11.58 -37.99
C GLN A 509 -21.16 11.08 -37.72
N ASP A 510 -20.19 11.50 -38.52
CA ASP A 510 -18.77 11.15 -38.34
C ASP A 510 -18.22 11.75 -37.05
N VAL A 511 -18.53 13.03 -36.78
CA VAL A 511 -18.14 13.70 -35.52
C VAL A 511 -18.77 13.02 -34.32
N PHE A 512 -20.07 12.69 -34.39
CA PHE A 512 -20.76 11.97 -33.32
C PHE A 512 -20.12 10.60 -33.08
N THR A 513 -19.91 9.82 -34.13
CA THR A 513 -19.31 8.47 -34.03
C THR A 513 -17.90 8.52 -33.44
N LYS A 514 -17.07 9.47 -33.88
CA LYS A 514 -15.73 9.69 -33.31
C LYS A 514 -15.80 10.09 -31.85
N GLY A 515 -16.73 10.96 -31.50
CA GLY A 515 -16.98 11.40 -30.13
C GLY A 515 -17.34 10.24 -29.20
N VAL A 516 -18.32 9.42 -29.61
CA VAL A 516 -18.71 8.21 -28.91
C VAL A 516 -17.53 7.27 -28.78
N HIS A 517 -16.82 6.97 -29.88
CA HIS A 517 -15.67 6.05 -29.87
C HIS A 517 -14.58 6.49 -28.89
N MET A 518 -14.29 7.79 -28.83
CA MET A 518 -13.26 8.35 -27.94
C MET A 518 -13.58 8.12 -26.45
N MET A 519 -14.87 8.02 -26.08
CA MET A 519 -15.33 7.95 -24.69
C MET A 519 -16.04 6.64 -24.33
N ALA A 520 -16.30 5.76 -25.31
CA ALA A 520 -17.08 4.53 -25.14
C ALA A 520 -16.47 3.59 -24.09
N MET A 521 -15.14 3.46 -24.07
CA MET A 521 -14.45 2.60 -23.09
C MET A 521 -14.74 3.02 -21.65
N ILE A 522 -14.65 4.32 -21.35
CA ILE A 522 -14.96 4.85 -20.00
C ILE A 522 -16.43 4.57 -19.66
N GLY A 523 -17.33 4.81 -20.61
CA GLY A 523 -18.76 4.50 -20.45
C GLY A 523 -19.01 3.03 -20.11
N PHE A 524 -18.42 2.09 -20.84
CA PHE A 524 -18.56 0.66 -20.56
C PHE A 524 -17.98 0.26 -19.20
N ILE A 525 -16.81 0.79 -18.82
CA ILE A 525 -16.23 0.53 -17.50
C ILE A 525 -17.16 1.04 -16.38
N MET A 526 -17.77 2.22 -16.54
CA MET A 526 -18.75 2.76 -15.57
C MET A 526 -19.99 1.85 -15.42
N ILE A 527 -20.56 1.39 -16.53
CA ILE A 527 -21.74 0.50 -16.53
C ILE A 527 -21.37 -0.84 -15.86
N SER A 528 -20.24 -1.44 -16.23
CA SER A 528 -19.79 -2.70 -15.63
C SER A 528 -19.42 -2.57 -14.15
N ALA A 529 -18.87 -1.44 -13.72
CA ALA A 529 -18.58 -1.17 -12.31
C ALA A 529 -19.86 -1.06 -11.48
N ALA A 530 -20.92 -0.46 -12.03
CA ALA A 530 -22.23 -0.45 -11.38
C ALA A 530 -22.84 -1.86 -11.29
N GLY A 531 -22.71 -2.67 -12.35
CA GLY A 531 -23.06 -4.09 -12.33
C GLY A 531 -22.29 -4.87 -11.26
N PHE A 532 -20.97 -4.68 -11.18
CA PHE A 532 -20.12 -5.30 -10.15
C PHE A 532 -20.60 -4.93 -8.74
N ALA A 533 -20.82 -3.64 -8.47
CA ALA A 533 -21.28 -3.16 -7.18
C ALA A 533 -22.63 -3.77 -6.78
N ALA A 534 -23.55 -3.93 -7.74
CA ALA A 534 -24.85 -4.57 -7.51
C ALA A 534 -24.70 -6.05 -7.09
N VAL A 535 -23.84 -6.81 -7.77
CA VAL A 535 -23.56 -8.21 -7.38
C VAL A 535 -22.96 -8.25 -5.97
N MET A 536 -21.94 -7.44 -5.68
CA MET A 536 -21.30 -7.41 -4.36
C MET A 536 -22.29 -7.10 -3.24
N LYS A 537 -23.21 -6.16 -3.46
CA LYS A 537 -24.27 -5.83 -2.50
C LYS A 537 -25.24 -7.01 -2.31
N GLN A 538 -25.60 -7.69 -3.38
CA GLN A 538 -26.51 -8.85 -3.30
C GLN A 538 -25.87 -10.09 -2.67
N THR A 539 -24.53 -10.20 -2.69
CA THR A 539 -23.82 -11.32 -2.05
C THR A 539 -23.90 -11.32 -0.51
N GLY A 540 -24.24 -10.19 0.14
CA GLY A 540 -24.07 -10.02 1.59
C GLY A 540 -22.60 -9.98 2.06
N GLY A 541 -21.66 -10.00 1.11
CA GLY A 541 -20.23 -10.00 1.37
C GLY A 541 -19.74 -8.69 1.97
N VAL A 542 -20.40 -7.58 1.65
CA VAL A 542 -20.05 -6.26 2.19
C VAL A 542 -20.28 -6.24 3.69
N GLU A 543 -21.45 -6.67 4.14
CA GLU A 543 -21.87 -6.67 5.54
C GLU A 543 -20.97 -7.59 6.38
N SER A 544 -20.72 -8.80 5.90
CA SER A 544 -19.83 -9.76 6.57
C SER A 544 -18.38 -9.26 6.64
N LEU A 545 -17.88 -8.58 5.61
CA LEU A 545 -16.55 -7.98 5.62
C LEU A 545 -16.46 -6.86 6.68
N VAL A 546 -17.50 -6.03 6.77
CA VAL A 546 -17.59 -4.93 7.75
C VAL A 546 -17.60 -5.45 9.18
N GLU A 547 -18.41 -6.49 9.46
CA GLU A 547 -18.49 -7.12 10.77
C GLU A 547 -17.15 -7.75 11.19
N ALA A 548 -16.50 -8.46 10.27
CA ALA A 548 -15.20 -9.09 10.51
C ALA A 548 -14.09 -8.06 10.76
N LEU A 549 -14.04 -6.97 9.99
CA LEU A 549 -13.01 -5.94 10.13
C LEU A 549 -13.22 -5.06 11.38
N SER A 550 -14.47 -4.70 11.71
CA SER A 550 -14.81 -3.95 12.91
C SER A 550 -14.31 -4.66 14.18
N THR A 551 -14.52 -5.97 14.25
CA THR A 551 -14.10 -6.80 15.38
C THR A 551 -12.57 -6.95 15.46
N SER A 552 -11.86 -6.96 14.33
CA SER A 552 -10.40 -7.19 14.30
C SER A 552 -9.56 -5.92 14.50
N ILE A 553 -9.99 -4.77 13.97
CA ILE A 553 -9.26 -3.50 14.06
C ILE A 553 -9.59 -2.77 15.37
N GLY A 554 -10.76 -3.04 15.97
CA GLY A 554 -11.24 -2.34 17.16
C GLY A 554 -11.45 -0.84 16.90
N ASP A 555 -11.28 -0.01 17.91
CA ASP A 555 -11.56 1.44 17.83
C ASP A 555 -10.45 2.28 17.18
N ASN A 556 -9.46 1.66 16.51
CA ASN A 556 -8.34 2.38 15.90
C ASN A 556 -8.72 3.02 14.55
N LYS A 557 -9.44 4.15 14.61
CA LYS A 557 -9.89 4.90 13.42
C LYS A 557 -8.74 5.32 12.49
N PRO A 558 -7.57 5.81 12.97
CA PRO A 558 -6.45 6.12 12.09
C PRO A 558 -5.94 4.92 11.28
N LEU A 559 -5.83 3.75 11.91
CA LEU A 559 -5.41 2.53 11.22
C LEU A 559 -6.47 2.07 10.20
N ALA A 560 -7.75 2.13 10.57
CA ALA A 560 -8.86 1.83 9.64
C ALA A 560 -8.83 2.73 8.40
N ALA A 561 -8.70 4.05 8.61
CA ALA A 561 -8.59 5.03 7.52
C ALA A 561 -7.37 4.75 6.61
N LEU A 562 -6.21 4.45 7.19
CA LEU A 562 -5.00 4.11 6.42
C LEU A 562 -5.21 2.86 5.57
N LEU A 563 -5.75 1.78 6.15
CA LEU A 563 -6.00 0.54 5.43
C LEU A 563 -7.03 0.72 4.31
N MET A 564 -8.09 1.49 4.57
CA MET A 564 -9.06 1.88 3.54
C MET A 564 -8.38 2.65 2.40
N LEU A 565 -7.52 3.62 2.69
CA LEU A 565 -6.81 4.34 1.62
C LEU A 565 -5.85 3.45 0.83
N VAL A 566 -5.16 2.51 1.48
CA VAL A 566 -4.24 1.55 0.82
C VAL A 566 -5.00 0.60 -0.10
N VAL A 567 -6.10 0.02 0.38
CA VAL A 567 -6.95 -0.85 -0.43
C VAL A 567 -7.54 -0.06 -1.60
N GLY A 568 -8.01 1.17 -1.34
CA GLY A 568 -8.56 2.05 -2.34
C GLY A 568 -7.54 2.34 -3.44
N LEU A 569 -6.31 2.70 -3.07
CA LEU A 569 -5.21 2.89 -4.02
C LEU A 569 -5.00 1.66 -4.91
N LEU A 570 -4.94 0.45 -4.33
CA LEU A 570 -4.75 -0.78 -5.12
C LEU A 570 -5.89 -1.02 -6.12
N VAL A 571 -7.13 -0.86 -5.66
CA VAL A 571 -8.34 -1.00 -6.50
C VAL A 571 -8.32 0.00 -7.64
N THR A 572 -8.14 1.29 -7.33
CA THR A 572 -8.14 2.35 -8.34
C THR A 572 -6.94 2.23 -9.29
N MET A 573 -5.79 1.75 -8.83
CA MET A 573 -4.64 1.45 -9.69
C MET A 573 -4.94 0.37 -10.72
N GLY A 574 -5.65 -0.70 -10.32
CA GLY A 574 -6.03 -1.78 -11.24
C GLY A 574 -7.11 -1.37 -12.25
N ILE A 575 -8.05 -0.51 -11.85
CA ILE A 575 -9.13 -0.04 -12.74
C ILE A 575 -8.62 1.06 -13.69
N GLY A 576 -7.78 1.98 -13.20
CA GLY A 576 -7.26 3.11 -13.99
C GLY A 576 -8.25 4.24 -14.23
N SER A 577 -9.34 4.34 -13.44
CA SER A 577 -10.35 5.40 -13.55
C SER A 577 -10.94 5.76 -12.19
N SER A 578 -10.79 7.01 -11.74
CA SER A 578 -11.41 7.46 -10.48
C SER A 578 -12.93 7.36 -10.50
N PHE A 579 -13.55 7.70 -11.63
CA PHE A 579 -15.00 7.76 -11.79
C PHE A 579 -15.62 6.37 -11.66
N SER A 580 -15.00 5.37 -12.29
CA SER A 580 -15.48 3.99 -12.30
C SER A 580 -15.21 3.26 -10.99
N THR A 581 -14.32 3.79 -10.18
CA THR A 581 -13.96 3.18 -8.91
C THR A 581 -14.92 3.56 -7.78
N ILE A 582 -15.60 4.71 -7.87
CA ILE A 582 -16.54 5.15 -6.83
C ILE A 582 -17.66 4.13 -6.57
N PRO A 583 -18.39 3.60 -7.57
CA PRO A 583 -19.46 2.62 -7.30
C PRO A 583 -18.97 1.39 -6.54
N ILE A 584 -17.74 0.95 -6.79
CA ILE A 584 -17.13 -0.21 -6.13
C ILE A 584 -16.73 0.15 -4.70
N ILE A 585 -15.96 1.23 -4.53
CA ILE A 585 -15.44 1.62 -3.21
C ILE A 585 -16.56 2.07 -2.29
N ALA A 586 -17.53 2.86 -2.76
CA ALA A 586 -18.61 3.37 -1.93
C ALA A 586 -19.46 2.23 -1.34
N THR A 587 -19.72 1.17 -2.11
CA THR A 587 -20.42 -0.02 -1.64
C THR A 587 -19.71 -0.70 -0.47
N ILE A 588 -18.39 -0.63 -0.41
CA ILE A 588 -17.61 -1.26 0.66
C ILE A 588 -17.36 -0.27 1.81
N TYR A 589 -16.97 0.96 1.49
CA TYR A 589 -16.38 1.90 2.44
C TYR A 589 -17.41 2.69 3.21
N VAL A 590 -18.59 2.95 2.64
CA VAL A 590 -19.64 3.67 3.37
C VAL A 590 -20.12 2.85 4.57
N PRO A 591 -20.53 1.57 4.41
CA PRO A 591 -20.92 0.74 5.56
C PRO A 591 -19.77 0.57 6.56
N LEU A 592 -18.53 0.38 6.07
CA LEU A 592 -17.35 0.23 6.92
C LEU A 592 -17.07 1.49 7.75
N ALA A 593 -17.16 2.66 7.14
CA ALA A 593 -16.93 3.93 7.81
C ALA A 593 -18.01 4.21 8.86
N ILE A 594 -19.26 3.86 8.58
CA ILE A 594 -20.36 3.93 9.54
C ILE A 594 -20.08 3.00 10.73
N ALA A 595 -19.67 1.75 10.49
CA ALA A 595 -19.37 0.78 11.54
C ALA A 595 -18.21 1.21 12.44
N PHE A 596 -17.16 1.83 11.89
CA PHE A 596 -16.06 2.42 12.66
C PHE A 596 -16.40 3.78 13.30
N GLY A 597 -17.62 4.29 13.12
CA GLY A 597 -18.08 5.56 13.68
C GLY A 597 -17.34 6.77 13.13
N PHE A 598 -17.01 6.78 11.84
CA PHE A 598 -16.54 7.98 11.14
C PHE A 598 -17.70 8.97 10.97
N SER A 599 -17.39 10.26 10.98
CA SER A 599 -18.39 11.29 10.66
C SER A 599 -18.74 11.24 9.16
N PRO A 600 -19.93 11.72 8.74
CA PRO A 600 -20.30 11.75 7.33
C PRO A 600 -19.26 12.47 6.45
N MET A 601 -18.69 13.57 6.95
CA MET A 601 -17.62 14.31 6.27
C MET A 601 -16.33 13.49 6.11
N ALA A 602 -15.95 12.73 7.13
CA ALA A 602 -14.78 11.85 7.05
C ALA A 602 -15.02 10.69 6.09
N THR A 603 -16.23 10.12 6.07
CA THR A 603 -16.61 9.08 5.09
C THR A 603 -16.54 9.60 3.67
N VAL A 604 -17.08 10.81 3.41
CA VAL A 604 -16.98 11.46 2.09
C VAL A 604 -15.52 11.64 1.69
N ALA A 605 -14.68 12.17 2.60
CA ALA A 605 -13.27 12.38 2.33
C ALA A 605 -12.54 11.06 2.04
N LEU A 606 -12.82 9.98 2.79
CA LEU A 606 -12.20 8.67 2.57
C LEU A 606 -12.58 8.07 1.22
N VAL A 607 -13.88 8.01 0.91
CA VAL A 607 -14.38 7.43 -0.36
C VAL A 607 -13.88 8.25 -1.54
N GLY A 608 -14.01 9.58 -1.49
CA GLY A 608 -13.59 10.46 -2.57
C GLY A 608 -12.07 10.47 -2.77
N THR A 609 -11.27 10.40 -1.70
CA THR A 609 -9.80 10.30 -1.80
C THR A 609 -9.39 8.96 -2.40
N ALA A 610 -9.95 7.84 -1.91
CA ALA A 610 -9.66 6.50 -2.41
C ALA A 610 -9.94 6.39 -3.92
N ALA A 611 -11.04 6.99 -4.38
CA ALA A 611 -11.35 7.10 -5.80
C ALA A 611 -10.36 8.00 -6.56
N ALA A 612 -10.06 9.20 -6.07
CA ALA A 612 -9.21 10.17 -6.79
C ALA A 612 -7.74 9.76 -6.91
N LEU A 613 -7.24 8.89 -6.01
CA LEU A 613 -5.83 8.45 -6.00
C LEU A 613 -5.39 7.77 -7.31
N GLY A 614 -6.30 7.10 -8.03
CA GLY A 614 -5.92 6.36 -9.24
C GLY A 614 -5.59 7.22 -10.45
N ASP A 615 -6.20 8.39 -10.62
CA ASP A 615 -5.91 9.27 -11.77
C ASP A 615 -4.52 9.91 -11.70
N ALA A 616 -3.94 9.99 -10.49
CA ALA A 616 -2.59 10.52 -10.28
C ALA A 616 -1.51 9.43 -10.17
N GLY A 617 -1.89 8.19 -9.82
CA GLY A 617 -0.94 7.12 -9.48
C GLY A 617 -1.00 5.88 -10.37
N SER A 618 -2.08 5.64 -11.11
CA SER A 618 -2.20 4.41 -11.91
C SER A 618 -1.43 4.51 -13.23
N PRO A 619 -0.52 3.55 -13.53
CA PRO A 619 0.13 3.47 -14.84
C PRO A 619 -0.85 3.17 -15.99
N ALA A 620 -2.05 2.66 -15.66
CA ALA A 620 -3.12 2.39 -16.60
C ALA A 620 -4.10 3.56 -16.73
N SER A 621 -3.98 4.62 -15.92
CA SER A 621 -4.89 5.76 -16.02
C SER A 621 -4.71 6.54 -17.32
N ASP A 622 -5.81 6.98 -17.89
CA ASP A 622 -5.82 7.81 -19.10
C ASP A 622 -4.98 9.09 -18.91
N SER A 623 -5.03 9.69 -17.72
CA SER A 623 -4.21 10.83 -17.32
C SER A 623 -2.71 10.52 -17.43
N THR A 624 -2.26 9.36 -16.93
CA THR A 624 -0.86 8.96 -16.96
C THR A 624 -0.40 8.62 -18.39
N LEU A 625 -1.22 7.90 -19.16
CA LEU A 625 -0.91 7.55 -20.55
C LEU A 625 -0.78 8.78 -21.45
N VAL A 626 -1.60 9.81 -21.21
CA VAL A 626 -1.53 11.07 -21.94
C VAL A 626 -0.34 11.91 -21.48
N GLN A 627 0.02 11.88 -20.19
CA GLN A 627 1.21 12.55 -19.66
C GLN A 627 2.53 11.95 -20.13
N LEU A 628 2.60 10.65 -20.41
CA LEU A 628 3.79 10.01 -20.99
C LEU A 628 4.16 10.55 -22.38
N ARG A 629 3.24 11.27 -23.03
CA ARG A 629 3.48 11.96 -24.31
C ARG A 629 4.11 13.35 -24.15
N VAL A 630 4.21 13.85 -22.91
CA VAL A 630 4.90 15.10 -22.52
C VAL A 630 6.35 14.81 -22.23
#